data_AF-A0A559M207-F1
#
_entry.id   AF-A0A559M207-F1
#
_cell.length_a   1.000
_cell.length_b   1.000
_cell.length_c   1.000
_cell.angle_alpha   90.00
_cell.angle_beta   90.00
_cell.angle_gamma   90.00
#
_symmetry.space_group_name_H-M   'P 1'
#
loop_
_entity.id
_entity.type
_entity.pdbx_description
1 polymer ?
#
loop_
_entity_poly.entity_id
_entity_poly.type
_entity_poly.pdbx_seq_one_letter_code
_entity_poly.pdbx_strand_id
1 'polypeptide(L)'
;MNRWKKKSRDKRAALLKEADPALFEKQWVAALFTSRQLQGTGQLDARKYRKAILLDYLNVDGLKSDPARLMGLVHNRTRYGPEQWALHDNQKLEWSWNGGMLDIDASSLCMVMHGPRYGELVSWDMKSAHSSEIVGFPRGKLILDAQETLYRFLRKAMELLCEGMNQENASETAPQPNQLEFKRSGRIDLWSTYINQPFSAPPAFNIEELHSKALARFQQVGDHLWLLQTDPAYLRQVIRVATEGFLVGHPIDEVHKWAVRDIYTDIWSYWSWSWIVEAIENVRAMQTRFRDNIHPGQQLPPKYEQVLQELELLLESQLRNWARPLPELLAWRPGFKDYFKFDHSDPDQVSIEGIVDVPNLMRQDPLFYILHILPEDFECKKPPSYDMISRWAFLEDHLASTTPKDAARLDAKLYDRYSDYAALHELYSLVHLHRPMPKLLQGLESLSAEEISKLGRPSIFRHQIEKILEEEYRLPHDHEASQVLLRFTKTFDTHPANEQAKLEHFDSTRSAMSNFWSIMRRKR
;
A
#
# COMPACT_ATOMS: atom_id res chain seq x y z
N MET A 1 -16.96 22.94 13.81
CA MET A 1 -17.24 22.42 12.44
C MET A 1 -17.95 23.43 11.52
N ASN A 2 -19.14 23.95 11.86
CA ASN A 2 -19.95 24.80 10.94
C ASN A 2 -19.23 26.07 10.45
N ARG A 3 -18.49 26.78 11.31
CA ARG A 3 -17.71 27.97 10.90
C ARG A 3 -16.64 27.65 9.85
N TRP A 4 -15.94 26.52 10.01
CA TRP A 4 -14.88 26.09 9.09
C TRP A 4 -15.44 25.70 7.72
N LYS A 5 -16.49 24.88 7.71
CA LYS A 5 -17.17 24.46 6.47
C LYS A 5 -17.70 25.66 5.66
N LYS A 6 -18.22 26.69 6.34
CA LYS A 6 -18.74 27.92 5.70
C LYS A 6 -17.67 28.84 5.11
N LYS A 7 -16.39 28.74 5.52
CA LYS A 7 -15.31 29.55 4.93
C LYS A 7 -14.98 29.05 3.52
N SER A 8 -14.74 29.98 2.59
CA SER A 8 -14.17 29.68 1.27
C SER A 8 -12.73 29.17 1.39
N ARG A 9 -12.19 28.55 0.33
CA ARG A 9 -10.80 28.04 0.31
C ARG A 9 -9.79 29.14 0.65
N ASP A 10 -9.96 30.35 0.13
CA ASP A 10 -9.05 31.48 0.41
C ASP A 10 -9.13 31.93 1.87
N LYS A 11 -10.35 32.02 2.42
CA LYS A 11 -10.55 32.34 3.85
C LYS A 11 -10.00 31.25 4.77
N ARG A 12 -10.01 29.99 4.34
CA ARG A 12 -9.36 28.88 5.05
C ARG A 12 -7.85 29.03 5.00
N ALA A 13 -7.28 29.26 3.82
CA ALA A 13 -5.83 29.46 3.65
C ALA A 13 -5.31 30.62 4.49
N ALA A 14 -6.01 31.77 4.47
CA ALA A 14 -5.65 32.94 5.28
C ALA A 14 -5.62 32.63 6.78
N LEU A 15 -6.65 31.94 7.30
CA LEU A 15 -6.70 31.55 8.71
C LEU A 15 -5.57 30.56 9.07
N LEU A 16 -5.28 29.59 8.20
CA LEU A 16 -4.19 28.64 8.42
C LEU A 16 -2.82 29.34 8.49
N LYS A 17 -2.61 30.35 7.64
CA LYS A 17 -1.40 31.18 7.63
C LYS A 17 -1.29 32.16 8.79
N GLU A 18 -2.43 32.64 9.27
CA GLU A 18 -2.48 33.44 10.49
C GLU A 18 -2.17 32.58 11.72
N ALA A 19 -2.63 31.33 11.73
CA ALA A 19 -2.31 30.38 12.80
C ALA A 19 -0.81 30.01 12.80
N ASP A 20 -0.21 29.88 11.61
CA ASP A 20 1.19 29.55 11.44
C ASP A 20 1.72 30.07 10.09
N PRO A 21 2.45 31.22 10.08
CA PRO A 21 2.98 31.80 8.87
C PRO A 21 3.96 30.88 8.13
N ALA A 22 4.66 30.02 8.88
CA ALA A 22 5.63 29.06 8.36
C ALA A 22 5.00 27.73 7.89
N LEU A 23 3.68 27.60 7.94
CA LEU A 23 2.98 26.42 7.44
C LEU A 23 3.26 26.23 5.94
N PHE A 24 3.63 25.02 5.54
CA PHE A 24 4.03 24.76 4.17
C PHE A 24 2.84 24.86 3.20
N GLU A 25 3.07 25.43 2.01
CA GLU A 25 1.98 25.72 1.08
C GLU A 25 1.44 24.47 0.38
N LYS A 26 2.34 23.61 -0.09
CA LYS A 26 2.04 22.54 -1.04
C LYS A 26 1.77 21.21 -0.34
N GLN A 27 0.83 20.45 -0.88
CA GLN A 27 0.66 19.04 -0.53
C GLN A 27 1.78 18.20 -1.14
N TRP A 28 1.93 16.95 -0.68
CA TRP A 28 2.91 15.98 -1.21
C TRP A 28 4.36 16.41 -1.02
N VAL A 29 4.66 16.89 0.19
CA VAL A 29 6.01 17.32 0.61
C VAL A 29 7.04 16.25 0.26
N ALA A 30 6.78 15.01 0.65
CA ALA A 30 7.74 13.93 0.44
C ALA A 30 8.08 13.71 -1.04
N ALA A 31 7.06 13.61 -1.90
CA ALA A 31 7.26 13.53 -3.35
C ALA A 31 8.03 14.73 -3.93
N LEU A 32 7.72 15.95 -3.48
CA LEU A 32 8.41 17.17 -3.92
C LEU A 32 9.90 17.17 -3.53
N PHE A 33 10.23 16.73 -2.32
CA PHE A 33 11.62 16.69 -1.84
C PHE A 33 12.41 15.54 -2.47
N THR A 34 11.81 14.38 -2.63
CA THR A 34 12.43 13.24 -3.33
C THR A 34 12.73 13.61 -4.78
N SER A 35 11.78 14.25 -5.48
CA SER A 35 12.03 14.76 -6.84
C SER A 35 13.20 15.74 -6.90
N ARG A 36 13.39 16.59 -5.88
CA ARG A 36 14.53 17.54 -5.80
C ARG A 36 15.86 16.86 -5.41
N GLN A 37 15.81 15.83 -4.58
CA GLN A 37 16.98 15.02 -4.25
C GLN A 37 17.52 14.30 -5.49
N LEU A 38 16.63 13.72 -6.31
CA LEU A 38 17.01 13.13 -7.61
C LEU A 38 17.65 14.16 -8.55
N GLN A 39 17.36 15.45 -8.36
CA GLN A 39 17.97 16.56 -9.11
C GLN A 39 19.27 17.11 -8.47
N GLY A 40 19.78 16.48 -7.40
CA GLY A 40 21.02 16.89 -6.74
C GLY A 40 20.93 18.17 -5.89
N THR A 41 19.74 18.70 -5.63
CA THR A 41 19.53 19.99 -4.93
C THR A 41 18.89 19.86 -3.54
N GLY A 42 18.60 18.63 -3.08
CA GLY A 42 17.66 18.38 -1.98
C GLY A 42 18.16 18.52 -0.53
N GLN A 43 19.44 18.26 -0.24
CA GLN A 43 19.91 18.18 1.17
C GLN A 43 20.10 19.55 1.85
N LEU A 44 20.56 20.57 1.13
CA LEU A 44 20.86 21.89 1.70
C LEU A 44 19.61 22.76 1.95
N ASP A 45 18.46 22.38 1.39
CA ASP A 45 17.20 23.12 1.52
C ASP A 45 16.22 22.48 2.51
N ALA A 46 16.32 21.17 2.78
CA ALA A 46 15.42 20.40 3.64
C ALA A 46 15.29 20.98 5.07
N ARG A 47 16.39 21.43 5.68
CA ARG A 47 16.38 22.00 7.04
C ARG A 47 15.51 23.25 7.16
N LYS A 48 15.40 24.07 6.11
CA LYS A 48 14.51 25.25 6.08
C LYS A 48 13.03 24.87 6.17
N TYR A 49 12.72 23.63 5.79
CA TYR A 49 11.37 23.08 5.77
C TYR A 49 11.18 22.01 6.84
N ARG A 50 11.94 22.06 7.96
CA ARG A 50 11.87 21.07 9.06
C ARG A 50 10.44 20.72 9.46
N LYS A 51 9.56 21.72 9.62
CA LYS A 51 8.14 21.51 9.98
C LYS A 51 7.38 20.68 8.93
N ALA A 52 7.58 20.97 7.66
CA ALA A 52 6.96 20.24 6.56
C ALA A 52 7.48 18.80 6.47
N ILE A 53 8.73 18.57 6.88
CA ILE A 53 9.35 17.23 6.89
C ILE A 53 8.88 16.43 8.11
N LEU A 54 8.73 17.08 9.27
CA LEU A 54 8.18 16.44 10.48
C LEU A 54 6.70 16.06 10.34
N LEU A 55 5.92 16.89 9.63
CA LEU A 55 4.48 16.76 9.49
C LEU A 55 4.08 17.03 8.03
N ASP A 56 4.40 16.09 7.14
CA ASP A 56 4.18 16.21 5.69
C ASP A 56 2.71 16.38 5.28
N TYR A 57 1.79 15.84 6.09
CA TYR A 57 0.34 16.00 5.95
C TYR A 57 -0.17 17.37 6.44
N LEU A 58 0.64 18.14 7.17
CA LEU A 58 0.26 19.45 7.72
C LEU A 58 0.65 20.59 6.76
N ASN A 59 -0.19 20.82 5.75
CA ASN A 59 0.04 21.83 4.71
C ASN A 59 -1.24 22.60 4.33
N VAL A 60 -1.07 23.78 3.72
CA VAL A 60 -2.17 24.68 3.36
C VAL A 60 -3.07 24.09 2.28
N ASP A 61 -2.48 23.57 1.20
CA ASP A 61 -3.24 23.00 0.06
C ASP A 61 -4.16 21.86 0.51
N GLY A 62 -3.68 20.95 1.35
CA GLY A 62 -4.46 19.84 1.87
C GLY A 62 -5.56 20.28 2.84
N LEU A 63 -5.26 21.15 3.80
CA LEU A 63 -6.22 21.57 4.84
C LEU A 63 -7.29 22.54 4.32
N LYS A 64 -6.98 23.39 3.32
CA LYS A 64 -7.98 24.31 2.76
C LYS A 64 -8.96 23.61 1.82
N SER A 65 -8.48 22.58 1.10
CA SER A 65 -9.23 21.90 0.05
C SER A 65 -10.35 21.03 0.60
N ASP A 66 -10.07 20.29 1.68
CA ASP A 66 -11.06 19.48 2.38
C ASP A 66 -11.28 19.97 3.82
N PRO A 67 -12.47 20.51 4.15
CA PRO A 67 -12.74 20.95 5.51
C PRO A 67 -12.77 19.82 6.55
N ALA A 68 -12.89 18.55 6.14
CA ALA A 68 -12.86 17.42 7.05
C ALA A 68 -11.45 17.20 7.63
N ARG A 69 -10.37 17.41 6.87
CA ARG A 69 -9.00 17.14 7.32
C ARG A 69 -8.59 17.89 8.59
N LEU A 70 -8.77 19.22 8.63
CA LEU A 70 -8.45 20.01 9.84
C LEU A 70 -9.30 19.56 11.05
N MET A 71 -10.59 19.30 10.81
CA MET A 71 -11.48 18.90 11.90
C MET A 71 -11.20 17.46 12.37
N GLY A 72 -10.77 16.58 11.47
CA GLY A 72 -10.31 15.22 11.77
C GLY A 72 -9.05 15.23 12.62
N LEU A 73 -8.07 16.10 12.31
CA LEU A 73 -6.90 16.31 13.17
C LEU A 73 -7.32 16.71 14.58
N VAL A 74 -8.14 17.76 14.71
CA VAL A 74 -8.58 18.26 16.02
C VAL A 74 -9.37 17.18 16.78
N HIS A 75 -10.30 16.50 16.12
CA HIS A 75 -11.12 15.47 16.76
C HIS A 75 -10.25 14.31 17.28
N ASN A 76 -9.42 13.74 16.42
CA ASN A 76 -8.68 12.53 16.78
C ASN A 76 -7.51 12.83 17.73
N ARG A 77 -6.82 13.97 17.59
CA ARG A 77 -5.75 14.36 18.51
C ARG A 77 -6.26 14.86 19.87
N THR A 78 -7.55 15.18 20.02
CA THR A 78 -8.16 15.47 21.33
C THR A 78 -8.79 14.24 21.99
N ARG A 79 -9.25 13.28 21.19
CA ARG A 79 -9.88 12.05 21.67
C ARG A 79 -8.87 11.01 22.15
N TYR A 80 -7.71 10.92 21.50
CA TYR A 80 -6.69 9.92 21.77
C TYR A 80 -5.42 10.57 22.29
N GLY A 81 -4.78 9.93 23.27
CA GLY A 81 -3.58 10.44 23.90
C GLY A 81 -2.34 10.39 22.98
N PRO A 82 -1.32 11.25 23.20
CA PRO A 82 -0.09 11.26 22.40
C PRO A 82 0.65 9.91 22.33
N GLU A 83 0.60 9.12 23.40
CA GLU A 83 1.15 7.77 23.53
C GLU A 83 0.49 6.73 22.61
N GLN A 84 -0.80 6.93 22.27
CA GLN A 84 -1.52 6.08 21.30
C GLN A 84 -1.08 6.40 19.87
N TRP A 85 -0.66 7.64 19.63
CA TRP A 85 -0.15 8.09 18.33
C TRP A 85 1.34 7.80 18.12
N ALA A 86 2.08 7.54 19.19
CA ALA A 86 3.54 7.47 19.16
C ALA A 86 4.10 6.48 18.12
N LEU A 87 3.48 5.31 17.92
CA LEU A 87 3.94 4.35 16.92
C LEU A 87 3.72 4.85 15.49
N HIS A 88 2.55 5.41 15.21
CA HIS A 88 2.23 6.00 13.91
C HIS A 88 3.13 7.22 13.62
N ASP A 89 3.27 8.12 14.59
CA ASP A 89 4.15 9.29 14.49
C ASP A 89 5.61 8.85 14.29
N ASN A 90 6.03 7.75 14.93
CA ASN A 90 7.34 7.15 14.68
C ASN A 90 7.48 6.65 13.25
N GLN A 91 6.51 5.90 12.70
CA GLN A 91 6.56 5.39 11.33
C GLN A 91 6.61 6.53 10.30
N LYS A 92 5.85 7.62 10.50
CA LYS A 92 5.87 8.79 9.62
C LYS A 92 7.22 9.49 9.55
N LEU A 93 8.08 9.34 10.56
CA LEU A 93 9.43 9.91 10.56
C LEU A 93 10.45 9.06 9.78
N GLU A 94 10.14 7.82 9.38
CA GLU A 94 11.10 6.91 8.73
C GLU A 94 11.75 7.52 7.49
N TRP A 95 10.96 8.09 6.59
CA TRP A 95 11.46 8.75 5.38
C TRP A 95 12.50 9.83 5.71
N SER A 96 12.11 10.78 6.55
CA SER A 96 12.95 11.92 6.92
C SER A 96 14.22 11.53 7.69
N TRP A 97 14.11 10.45 8.47
CA TRP A 97 15.21 9.91 9.27
C TRP A 97 16.22 9.17 8.42
N ASN A 98 15.76 8.24 7.58
CA ASN A 98 16.61 7.48 6.66
C ASN A 98 17.30 8.42 5.66
N GLY A 99 16.64 9.52 5.27
CA GLY A 99 17.20 10.56 4.43
C GLY A 99 18.13 11.56 5.13
N GLY A 100 18.32 11.47 6.46
CA GLY A 100 19.14 12.41 7.24
C GLY A 100 18.68 13.86 7.16
N MET A 101 17.37 14.08 7.03
CA MET A 101 16.78 15.40 6.74
C MET A 101 16.52 16.25 7.98
N LEU A 102 16.59 15.66 9.17
CA LEU A 102 16.25 16.29 10.44
C LEU A 102 17.50 16.36 11.34
N ASP A 103 17.70 17.52 11.97
CA ASP A 103 18.69 17.66 13.04
C ASP A 103 18.27 16.81 14.25
N ILE A 104 19.24 16.13 14.84
CA ILE A 104 19.07 15.19 15.95
C ILE A 104 19.97 15.57 17.13
N ASP A 105 19.43 15.42 18.34
CA ASP A 105 20.19 15.53 19.58
C ASP A 105 20.63 14.14 20.03
N ALA A 106 21.93 13.94 20.21
CA ALA A 106 22.50 12.65 20.58
C ALA A 106 22.44 12.44 22.11
N SER A 107 21.97 11.27 22.52
CA SER A 107 22.02 10.76 23.90
C SER A 107 22.03 9.24 23.87
N SER A 108 22.70 8.62 24.84
CA SER A 108 22.70 7.16 25.02
C SER A 108 21.43 6.63 25.69
N LEU A 109 20.56 7.53 26.17
CA LEU A 109 19.28 7.17 26.76
C LEU A 109 18.26 6.75 25.70
N CYS A 110 17.25 6.03 26.15
CA CYS A 110 16.05 5.71 25.40
C CYS A 110 14.84 6.38 26.05
N MET A 111 13.70 6.38 25.36
CA MET A 111 12.46 6.98 25.83
C MET A 111 11.31 6.00 25.70
N VAL A 112 10.47 5.92 26.71
CA VAL A 112 9.26 5.08 26.74
C VAL A 112 8.17 5.71 25.84
N MET A 113 7.59 4.93 24.94
CA MET A 113 6.64 5.40 23.90
C MET A 113 5.20 4.90 24.08
N HIS A 114 4.84 4.48 25.29
CA HIS A 114 3.53 3.91 25.59
C HIS A 114 3.12 4.14 27.04
N GLY A 115 1.80 4.09 27.28
CA GLY A 115 1.21 4.04 28.61
C GLY A 115 1.53 5.24 29.50
N PRO A 116 1.36 5.11 30.83
CA PRO A 116 1.55 6.21 31.78
C PRO A 116 2.96 6.76 31.87
N ARG A 117 3.97 6.00 31.40
CA ARG A 117 5.39 6.36 31.41
C ARG A 117 5.84 7.04 30.11
N TYR A 118 4.90 7.38 29.23
CA TYR A 118 5.19 8.05 27.96
C TYR A 118 6.10 9.28 28.15
N GLY A 119 7.24 9.29 27.45
CA GLY A 119 8.24 10.36 27.54
C GLY A 119 9.32 10.17 28.62
N GLU A 120 9.19 9.16 29.49
CA GLU A 120 10.20 8.87 30.52
C GLU A 120 11.51 8.39 29.89
N LEU A 121 12.63 8.93 30.37
CA LEU A 121 13.97 8.54 29.93
C LEU A 121 14.47 7.33 30.72
N VAL A 122 14.96 6.33 29.99
CA VAL A 122 15.46 5.06 30.55
C VAL A 122 16.78 4.67 29.90
N SER A 123 17.54 3.78 30.54
CA SER A 123 18.70 3.17 29.91
C SER A 123 18.28 2.25 28.77
N TRP A 124 19.18 2.04 27.81
CA TRP A 124 18.95 1.09 26.73
C TRP A 124 18.76 -0.33 27.27
N ASP A 125 17.72 -1.00 26.80
CA ASP A 125 17.45 -2.42 27.03
C ASP A 125 17.09 -3.08 25.70
N MET A 126 17.86 -4.10 25.32
CA MET A 126 17.70 -4.79 24.04
C MET A 126 16.28 -5.30 23.82
N LYS A 127 15.69 -5.90 24.87
CA LYS A 127 14.37 -6.53 24.78
C LYS A 127 13.29 -5.50 24.53
N SER A 128 13.28 -4.43 25.32
CA SER A 128 12.31 -3.33 25.22
C SER A 128 12.46 -2.55 23.92
N ALA A 129 13.70 -2.42 23.40
CA ALA A 129 13.94 -1.76 22.12
C ALA A 129 13.42 -2.60 20.94
N HIS A 130 13.69 -3.91 20.93
CA HIS A 130 13.21 -4.81 19.87
C HIS A 130 11.69 -4.98 19.87
N SER A 131 11.01 -4.82 21.00
CA SER A 131 9.55 -4.85 21.08
C SER A 131 8.89 -3.48 20.86
N SER A 132 9.66 -2.44 20.50
CA SER A 132 9.20 -1.06 20.29
C SER A 132 8.54 -0.41 21.53
N GLU A 133 8.88 -0.88 22.73
CA GLU A 133 8.40 -0.27 23.99
C GLU A 133 9.22 0.98 24.35
N ILE A 134 10.51 0.95 24.00
CA ILE A 134 11.41 2.11 24.07
C ILE A 134 11.98 2.41 22.69
N VAL A 135 12.25 3.68 22.44
CA VAL A 135 12.98 4.13 21.25
C VAL A 135 14.21 4.92 21.67
N GLY A 136 15.26 4.93 20.83
CA GLY A 136 16.43 5.75 21.10
C GLY A 136 16.05 7.23 21.27
N PHE A 137 16.72 7.93 22.20
CA PHE A 137 16.41 9.33 22.53
C PHE A 137 16.27 10.25 21.30
N PRO A 138 17.17 10.21 20.30
CA PRO A 138 17.04 11.10 19.15
C PRO A 138 15.72 10.90 18.40
N ARG A 139 15.27 9.65 18.29
CA ARG A 139 13.99 9.31 17.64
C ARG A 139 12.81 9.74 18.51
N GLY A 140 12.86 9.45 19.81
CA GLY A 140 11.82 9.84 20.76
C GLY A 140 11.60 11.35 20.82
N LYS A 141 12.69 12.12 20.79
CA LYS A 141 12.62 13.58 20.71
C LYS A 141 11.91 14.07 19.44
N LEU A 142 12.19 13.49 18.27
CA LEU A 142 11.51 13.89 17.03
C LEU A 142 10.00 13.61 17.08
N ILE A 143 9.58 12.50 17.70
CA ILE A 143 8.15 12.20 17.92
C ILE A 143 7.51 13.30 18.77
N LEU A 144 8.13 13.65 19.91
CA LEU A 144 7.63 14.71 20.79
C LEU A 144 7.62 16.08 20.10
N ASP A 145 8.67 16.43 19.35
CA ASP A 145 8.76 17.69 18.58
C ASP A 145 7.62 17.77 17.54
N ALA A 146 7.34 16.67 16.83
CA ALA A 146 6.27 16.60 15.84
C ALA A 146 4.89 16.76 16.50
N GLN A 147 4.64 16.05 17.59
CA GLN A 147 3.40 16.15 18.36
C GLN A 147 3.20 17.56 18.93
N GLU A 148 4.21 18.13 19.58
CA GLU A 148 4.15 19.48 20.12
C GLU A 148 3.84 20.51 19.02
N THR A 149 4.54 20.41 17.89
CA THR A 149 4.33 21.28 16.74
C THR A 149 2.89 21.21 16.23
N LEU A 150 2.35 19.99 16.10
CA LEU A 150 0.96 19.77 15.71
C LEU A 150 -0.02 20.37 16.71
N TYR A 151 0.13 20.07 18.00
CA TYR A 151 -0.79 20.57 19.04
C TYR A 151 -0.78 22.10 19.14
N ARG A 152 0.39 22.73 19.03
CA ARG A 152 0.52 24.19 19.03
C ARG A 152 -0.22 24.81 17.85
N PHE A 153 -0.04 24.25 16.65
CA PHE A 153 -0.77 24.68 15.45
C PHE A 153 -2.29 24.50 15.62
N LEU A 154 -2.75 23.30 16.02
CA LEU A 154 -4.17 23.00 16.16
C LEU A 154 -4.84 23.92 17.18
N ARG A 155 -4.20 24.16 18.32
CA ARG A 155 -4.68 25.09 19.34
C ARG A 155 -4.86 26.49 18.75
N LYS A 156 -3.82 27.04 18.11
CA LYS A 156 -3.88 28.40 17.55
C LYS A 156 -4.94 28.52 16.45
N ALA A 157 -5.03 27.53 15.56
CA ALA A 157 -6.05 27.49 14.52
C ALA A 157 -7.47 27.44 15.10
N MET A 158 -7.69 26.71 16.20
CA MET A 158 -8.98 26.66 16.88
C MET A 158 -9.31 27.95 17.63
N GLU A 159 -8.33 28.59 18.28
CA GLU A 159 -8.51 29.91 18.91
C GLU A 159 -9.00 30.95 17.89
N LEU A 160 -8.33 31.06 16.73
CA LEU A 160 -8.74 31.94 15.63
C LEU A 160 -10.11 31.56 15.04
N LEU A 161 -10.39 30.26 14.94
CA LEU A 161 -11.68 29.80 14.42
C LEU A 161 -12.83 30.04 15.40
N CYS A 162 -12.55 30.08 16.70
CA CYS A 162 -13.52 30.28 17.78
C CYS A 162 -13.61 31.74 18.24
N GLU A 163 -12.77 32.65 17.73
CA GLU A 163 -12.80 34.07 18.06
C GLU A 163 -14.20 34.66 17.85
N GLY A 164 -14.68 35.42 18.84
CA GLY A 164 -16.02 36.00 18.89
C GLY A 164 -17.15 35.05 19.32
N MET A 165 -16.83 33.87 19.88
CA MET A 165 -17.84 33.00 20.51
C MET A 165 -18.01 33.33 21.99
N ASN A 166 -19.24 33.64 22.41
CA ASN A 166 -19.61 33.74 23.82
C ASN A 166 -19.76 32.32 24.40
N GLN A 167 -19.11 32.03 25.53
CA GLN A 167 -19.16 30.73 26.21
C GLN A 167 -20.58 30.32 26.64
N GLU A 168 -21.49 31.29 26.83
CA GLU A 168 -22.87 31.07 27.26
C GLU A 168 -23.75 30.34 26.24
N ASN A 169 -23.35 30.27 24.96
CA ASN A 169 -24.08 29.55 23.91
C ASN A 169 -23.55 28.13 23.65
N ALA A 170 -22.66 27.61 24.50
CA ALA A 170 -22.21 26.22 24.42
C ALA A 170 -23.36 25.29 24.87
N SER A 171 -24.24 24.94 23.93
CA SER A 171 -25.35 24.01 24.19
C SER A 171 -24.81 22.70 24.78
N GLU A 172 -25.34 22.29 25.93
CA GLU A 172 -25.09 20.99 26.58
C GLU A 172 -25.42 19.79 25.66
N THR A 173 -26.16 20.04 24.59
CA THR A 173 -26.50 19.07 23.54
C THR A 173 -25.48 19.05 22.40
N ALA A 174 -24.18 19.15 22.70
CA ALA A 174 -23.16 18.84 21.70
C ALA A 174 -23.39 17.38 21.25
N PRO A 175 -23.58 17.10 19.94
CA PRO A 175 -23.76 15.73 19.48
C PRO A 175 -22.58 14.89 19.97
N GLN A 176 -22.87 13.69 20.47
CA GLN A 176 -21.81 12.79 20.95
C GLN A 176 -20.72 12.68 19.88
N PRO A 177 -19.42 12.61 20.24
CA PRO A 177 -18.33 12.60 19.27
C PRO A 177 -18.46 11.49 18.21
N ASN A 178 -19.18 10.42 18.52
CA ASN A 178 -19.51 9.29 17.66
C ASN A 178 -20.44 9.68 16.48
N GLN A 179 -21.15 10.81 16.58
CA GLN A 179 -22.06 11.37 15.57
C GLN A 179 -21.40 12.46 14.71
N LEU A 180 -20.19 12.92 15.06
CA LEU A 180 -19.32 13.62 14.13
C LEU A 180 -18.67 12.61 13.18
N GLU A 181 -19.48 11.71 12.61
CA GLU A 181 -19.13 11.12 11.33
C GLU A 181 -18.97 12.32 10.39
N PHE A 182 -17.72 12.61 10.03
CA PHE A 182 -17.39 13.58 9.01
C PHE A 182 -18.03 13.07 7.72
N LYS A 183 -19.32 13.38 7.52
CA LYS A 183 -20.16 12.80 6.48
C LYS A 183 -19.44 12.93 5.14
N ARG A 184 -19.21 11.75 4.55
CA ARG A 184 -18.85 11.44 3.16
C ARG A 184 -19.04 12.67 2.27
N SER A 185 -17.95 13.35 1.91
CA SER A 185 -17.97 14.04 0.61
C SER A 185 -18.40 12.97 -0.39
N GLY A 186 -19.28 13.26 -1.34
CA GLY A 186 -19.86 12.25 -2.26
C GLY A 186 -18.85 11.54 -3.19
N ARG A 187 -17.56 11.54 -2.85
CA ARG A 187 -16.49 10.72 -3.39
C ARG A 187 -16.42 9.45 -2.56
N ILE A 188 -16.82 8.33 -3.16
CA ILE A 188 -16.88 7.01 -2.53
C ILE A 188 -15.49 6.52 -2.07
N ASP A 189 -14.42 7.10 -2.64
CA ASP A 189 -13.07 6.52 -2.59
C ASP A 189 -12.18 7.09 -1.46
N LEU A 190 -12.52 8.26 -0.91
CA LEU A 190 -11.64 9.08 -0.05
C LEU A 190 -11.57 8.72 1.45
N TRP A 191 -12.02 7.54 1.87
CA TRP A 191 -12.04 7.21 3.31
C TRP A 191 -11.67 5.78 3.65
N SER A 192 -10.66 5.21 2.98
CA SER A 192 -9.86 4.18 3.65
C SER A 192 -9.12 4.84 4.83
N THR A 193 -9.35 4.33 6.04
CA THR A 193 -8.63 4.76 7.26
C THR A 193 -7.12 4.63 7.07
N TYR A 194 -6.69 3.69 6.23
CA TYR A 194 -5.31 3.40 5.92
C TYR A 194 -4.59 4.51 5.12
N ILE A 195 -5.23 5.16 4.14
CA ILE A 195 -4.60 6.26 3.37
C ILE A 195 -4.79 7.65 4.01
N ASN A 196 -5.77 7.79 4.92
CA ASN A 196 -6.05 9.03 5.64
C ASN A 196 -5.71 8.98 7.14
N GLN A 197 -4.75 8.14 7.53
CA GLN A 197 -4.40 7.89 8.94
C GLN A 197 -4.18 9.14 9.78
N PRO A 198 -3.46 10.20 9.32
CA PRO A 198 -3.26 11.40 10.14
C PRO A 198 -4.57 12.10 10.52
N PHE A 199 -5.61 11.95 9.70
CA PHE A 199 -6.91 12.60 9.85
C PHE A 199 -7.97 11.70 10.51
N SER A 200 -7.61 10.45 10.83
CA SER A 200 -8.49 9.39 11.34
C SER A 200 -8.11 9.03 12.78
N ALA A 201 -8.76 8.02 13.37
CA ALA A 201 -8.33 7.46 14.65
C ALA A 201 -6.91 6.87 14.54
N PRO A 202 -6.12 6.83 15.64
CA PRO A 202 -4.78 6.22 15.59
C PRO A 202 -4.91 4.77 15.12
N PRO A 203 -4.10 4.35 14.14
CA PRO A 203 -4.20 3.00 13.63
C PRO A 203 -3.75 2.02 14.70
N ALA A 204 -4.43 0.88 14.79
CA ALA A 204 -4.18 -0.14 15.80
C ALA A 204 -4.31 -1.53 15.18
N PHE A 205 -3.51 -2.47 15.67
CA PHE A 205 -3.64 -3.87 15.27
C PHE A 205 -4.99 -4.43 15.72
N ASN A 206 -5.72 -5.05 14.79
CA ASN A 206 -6.97 -5.75 15.04
C ASN A 206 -7.07 -7.01 14.17
N ILE A 207 -6.87 -8.18 14.77
CA ILE A 207 -6.84 -9.45 14.03
C ILE A 207 -8.13 -9.72 13.25
N GLU A 208 -9.29 -9.27 13.77
CA GLU A 208 -10.58 -9.49 13.14
C GLU A 208 -10.71 -8.64 11.86
N GLU A 209 -10.16 -7.42 11.90
CA GLU A 209 -10.09 -6.55 10.73
C GLU A 209 -9.14 -7.12 9.67
N LEU A 210 -7.96 -7.62 10.08
CA LEU A 210 -7.02 -8.30 9.17
C LEU A 210 -7.69 -9.49 8.49
N HIS A 211 -8.35 -10.35 9.27
CA HIS A 211 -9.05 -11.53 8.77
C HIS A 211 -10.17 -11.13 7.81
N SER A 212 -11.00 -10.15 8.16
CA SER A 212 -12.09 -9.69 7.28
C SER A 212 -11.57 -9.15 5.95
N LYS A 213 -10.47 -8.37 5.95
CA LYS A 213 -9.87 -7.81 4.74
C LYS A 213 -9.25 -8.90 3.86
N ALA A 214 -8.47 -9.80 4.45
CA ALA A 214 -7.83 -10.91 3.73
C ALA A 214 -8.87 -11.88 3.15
N LEU A 215 -9.91 -12.23 3.92
CA LEU A 215 -10.98 -13.12 3.46
C LEU A 215 -11.78 -12.50 2.30
N ALA A 216 -12.10 -11.21 2.37
CA ALA A 216 -12.78 -10.52 1.28
C ALA A 216 -11.96 -10.55 -0.02
N ARG A 217 -10.63 -10.35 0.08
CA ARG A 217 -9.72 -10.49 -1.07
C ARG A 217 -9.64 -11.91 -1.59
N PHE A 218 -9.48 -12.89 -0.70
CA PHE A 218 -9.46 -14.31 -1.06
C PHE A 218 -10.73 -14.74 -1.82
N GLN A 219 -11.90 -14.32 -1.35
CA GLN A 219 -13.18 -14.57 -2.03
C GLN A 219 -13.23 -13.90 -3.40
N GLN A 220 -12.82 -12.63 -3.50
CA GLN A 220 -12.77 -11.90 -4.77
C GLN A 220 -11.88 -12.59 -5.82
N VAL A 221 -10.67 -13.02 -5.44
CA VAL A 221 -9.76 -13.73 -6.37
C VAL A 221 -10.25 -15.15 -6.68
N GLY A 222 -10.95 -15.78 -5.72
CA GLY A 222 -11.63 -17.06 -5.92
C GLY A 222 -12.72 -16.98 -6.97
N ASP A 223 -13.60 -15.97 -6.87
CA ASP A 223 -14.65 -15.71 -7.85
C ASP A 223 -14.08 -15.41 -9.23
N HIS A 224 -13.02 -14.61 -9.31
CA HIS A 224 -12.31 -14.33 -10.55
C HIS A 224 -11.77 -15.61 -11.21
N LEU A 225 -11.04 -16.44 -10.45
CA LEU A 225 -10.46 -17.69 -10.96
C LEU A 225 -11.54 -18.73 -11.31
N TRP A 226 -12.67 -18.73 -10.61
CA TRP A 226 -13.83 -19.55 -10.94
C TRP A 226 -14.46 -19.14 -12.26
N LEU A 227 -14.69 -17.85 -12.49
CA LEU A 227 -15.24 -17.33 -13.74
C LEU A 227 -14.31 -17.60 -14.92
N LEU A 228 -13.00 -17.43 -14.75
CA LEU A 228 -11.99 -17.79 -15.74
C LEU A 228 -12.07 -19.28 -16.18
N GLN A 229 -12.49 -20.17 -15.28
CA GLN A 229 -12.60 -21.61 -15.53
C GLN A 229 -13.97 -22.05 -16.07
N THR A 230 -15.02 -21.29 -15.80
CA THR A 230 -16.41 -21.73 -16.04
C THR A 230 -17.15 -20.93 -17.10
N ASP A 231 -16.76 -19.68 -17.35
CA ASP A 231 -17.40 -18.79 -18.31
C ASP A 231 -16.45 -18.44 -19.48
N PRO A 232 -16.67 -19.02 -20.67
CA PRO A 232 -15.88 -18.70 -21.85
C PRO A 232 -15.94 -17.23 -22.26
N ALA A 233 -17.07 -16.54 -22.06
CA ALA A 233 -17.18 -15.12 -22.41
C ALA A 233 -16.33 -14.26 -21.47
N TYR A 234 -16.30 -14.61 -20.18
CA TYR A 234 -15.43 -13.98 -19.20
C TYR A 234 -13.95 -14.19 -19.51
N LEU A 235 -13.53 -15.45 -19.74
CA LEU A 235 -12.15 -15.76 -20.13
C LEU A 235 -11.73 -15.00 -21.39
N ARG A 236 -12.60 -14.94 -22.41
CA ARG A 236 -12.35 -14.15 -23.63
C ARG A 236 -12.14 -12.68 -23.31
N GLN A 237 -12.96 -12.09 -22.47
CA GLN A 237 -12.84 -10.68 -22.08
C GLN A 237 -11.51 -10.42 -21.38
N VAL A 238 -11.07 -11.31 -20.48
CA VAL A 238 -9.78 -11.20 -19.78
C VAL A 238 -8.62 -11.31 -20.76
N ILE A 239 -8.65 -12.28 -21.68
CA ILE A 239 -7.62 -12.40 -22.73
C ILE A 239 -7.59 -11.14 -23.60
N ARG A 240 -8.74 -10.59 -23.96
CA ARG A 240 -8.79 -9.36 -24.77
C ARG A 240 -8.06 -8.21 -24.06
N VAL A 241 -8.37 -7.97 -22.79
CA VAL A 241 -7.70 -6.92 -21.99
C VAL A 241 -6.21 -7.22 -21.80
N ALA A 242 -5.84 -8.47 -21.57
CA ALA A 242 -4.43 -8.87 -21.45
C ALA A 242 -3.67 -8.60 -22.76
N THR A 243 -4.27 -8.91 -23.90
CA THR A 243 -3.64 -8.82 -25.22
C THR A 243 -3.67 -7.42 -25.85
N GLU A 244 -4.65 -6.57 -25.52
CA GLU A 244 -4.79 -5.18 -26.02
C GLU A 244 -3.51 -4.35 -25.82
N GLY A 245 -2.71 -4.62 -24.77
CA GLY A 245 -1.42 -3.98 -24.53
C GLY A 245 -0.29 -4.38 -25.48
N PHE A 246 -0.33 -5.60 -26.01
CA PHE A 246 0.77 -6.22 -26.75
C PHE A 246 0.54 -6.27 -28.27
N LEU A 247 -0.65 -5.93 -28.77
CA LEU A 247 -1.00 -6.04 -30.19
C LEU A 247 -0.19 -5.11 -31.13
N VAL A 248 0.47 -4.08 -30.60
CA VAL A 248 1.23 -3.12 -31.42
C VAL A 248 2.67 -3.58 -31.55
N GLY A 249 2.99 -4.29 -32.63
CA GLY A 249 4.36 -4.60 -33.04
C GLY A 249 4.88 -6.00 -32.75
N HIS A 250 4.08 -6.88 -32.13
CA HIS A 250 4.50 -8.24 -31.77
C HIS A 250 3.73 -9.35 -32.50
N PRO A 251 4.35 -10.52 -32.73
CA PRO A 251 3.66 -11.69 -33.28
C PRO A 251 2.49 -12.13 -32.38
N ILE A 252 1.38 -12.56 -32.98
CA ILE A 252 0.18 -13.03 -32.28
C ILE A 252 0.48 -14.16 -31.27
N ASP A 253 1.42 -15.04 -31.59
CA ASP A 253 1.81 -16.14 -30.70
C ASP A 253 2.49 -15.64 -29.42
N GLU A 254 3.28 -14.55 -29.50
CA GLU A 254 3.90 -13.91 -28.33
C GLU A 254 2.84 -13.30 -27.42
N VAL A 255 1.88 -12.58 -28.01
CA VAL A 255 0.77 -11.94 -27.29
C VAL A 255 -0.01 -12.97 -26.45
N HIS A 256 -0.21 -14.19 -26.93
CA HIS A 256 -0.89 -15.24 -26.18
C HIS A 256 -0.02 -15.88 -25.09
N LYS A 257 1.31 -15.92 -25.25
CA LYS A 257 2.22 -16.36 -24.16
C LYS A 257 2.12 -15.41 -22.95
N TRP A 258 2.03 -14.10 -23.20
CA TRP A 258 1.79 -13.11 -22.14
C TRP A 258 0.43 -13.29 -21.47
N ALA A 259 -0.63 -13.54 -22.25
CA ALA A 259 -1.94 -13.82 -21.69
C ALA A 259 -1.95 -15.09 -20.80
N VAL A 260 -1.21 -16.13 -21.19
CA VAL A 260 -0.99 -17.33 -20.35
C VAL A 260 -0.29 -16.96 -19.04
N ARG A 261 0.77 -16.15 -19.11
CA ARG A 261 1.49 -15.67 -17.92
C ARG A 261 0.59 -14.85 -16.98
N ASP A 262 -0.26 -14.00 -17.54
CA ASP A 262 -1.23 -13.22 -16.77
C ASP A 262 -2.20 -14.14 -16.02
N ILE A 263 -2.72 -15.19 -16.67
CA ILE A 263 -3.60 -16.19 -16.05
C ILE A 263 -2.86 -17.00 -14.98
N TYR A 264 -1.58 -17.35 -15.20
CA TYR A 264 -0.75 -17.99 -14.16
C TYR A 264 -0.62 -17.10 -12.93
N THR A 265 -0.46 -15.79 -13.13
CA THR A 265 -0.37 -14.85 -12.03
C THR A 265 -1.71 -14.74 -11.28
N ASP A 266 -2.85 -14.90 -11.97
CA ASP A 266 -4.18 -14.93 -11.33
C ASP A 266 -4.39 -16.21 -10.49
N ILE A 267 -3.88 -17.35 -10.97
CA ILE A 267 -3.79 -18.60 -10.17
C ILE A 267 -2.92 -18.39 -8.93
N TRP A 268 -1.77 -17.74 -9.10
CA TRP A 268 -0.86 -17.46 -8.00
C TRP A 268 -1.50 -16.56 -6.95
N SER A 269 -2.19 -15.49 -7.37
CA SER A 269 -2.93 -14.59 -6.50
C SER A 269 -3.94 -15.35 -5.61
N TYR A 270 -4.66 -16.33 -6.17
CA TYR A 270 -5.58 -17.17 -5.39
C TYR A 270 -4.87 -17.91 -4.25
N TRP A 271 -3.76 -18.59 -4.55
CA TRP A 271 -3.01 -19.35 -3.55
C TRP A 271 -2.36 -18.45 -2.50
N SER A 272 -1.76 -17.33 -2.95
CA SER A 272 -1.17 -16.34 -2.07
C SER A 272 -2.16 -15.82 -1.03
N TRP A 273 -3.37 -15.43 -1.46
CA TRP A 273 -4.42 -15.01 -0.54
C TRP A 273 -4.92 -16.13 0.38
N SER A 274 -5.03 -17.37 -0.11
CA SER A 274 -5.37 -18.53 0.72
C SER A 274 -4.38 -18.69 1.88
N TRP A 275 -3.07 -18.61 1.59
CA TRP A 275 -2.02 -18.74 2.60
C TRP A 275 -2.07 -17.60 3.62
N ILE A 276 -2.34 -16.37 3.17
CA ILE A 276 -2.50 -15.22 4.07
C ILE A 276 -3.68 -15.43 5.02
N VAL A 277 -4.83 -15.90 4.52
CA VAL A 277 -6.00 -16.20 5.36
C VAL A 277 -5.67 -17.28 6.39
N GLU A 278 -5.07 -18.39 5.97
CA GLU A 278 -4.65 -19.48 6.87
C GLU A 278 -3.67 -19.00 7.96
N ALA A 279 -2.70 -18.17 7.59
CA ALA A 279 -1.74 -17.59 8.53
C ALA A 279 -2.42 -16.66 9.55
N ILE A 280 -3.35 -15.81 9.09
CA ILE A 280 -4.13 -14.93 9.96
C ILE A 280 -5.02 -15.74 10.92
N GLU A 281 -5.68 -16.80 10.44
CA GLU A 281 -6.48 -17.70 11.27
C GLU A 281 -5.63 -18.37 12.37
N ASN A 282 -4.39 -18.75 12.05
CA ASN A 282 -3.46 -19.30 13.03
C ASN A 282 -3.08 -18.27 14.11
N VAL A 283 -2.76 -17.03 13.70
CA VAL A 283 -2.48 -15.92 14.64
C VAL A 283 -3.71 -15.66 15.52
N ARG A 284 -4.91 -15.62 14.94
CA ARG A 284 -6.18 -15.43 15.66
C ARG A 284 -6.43 -16.52 16.70
N ALA A 285 -6.19 -17.78 16.35
CA ALA A 285 -6.32 -18.90 17.26
C ALA A 285 -5.34 -18.78 18.44
N MET A 286 -4.08 -18.42 18.17
CA MET A 286 -3.08 -18.21 19.22
C MET A 286 -3.39 -16.97 20.08
N GLN A 287 -3.86 -15.87 19.49
CA GLN A 287 -4.26 -14.68 20.24
C GLN A 287 -5.40 -14.99 21.21
N THR A 288 -6.40 -15.76 20.76
CA THR A 288 -7.51 -16.19 21.61
C THR A 288 -7.01 -17.05 22.77
N ARG A 289 -6.09 -17.99 22.49
CA ARG A 289 -5.51 -18.88 23.51
C ARG A 289 -4.68 -18.13 24.55
N PHE A 290 -3.95 -17.09 24.15
CA PHE A 290 -3.01 -16.35 24.99
C PHE A 290 -3.52 -14.97 25.41
N ARG A 291 -4.81 -14.67 25.20
CA ARG A 291 -5.42 -13.34 25.40
C ARG A 291 -5.03 -12.68 26.72
N ASP A 292 -5.10 -13.44 27.81
CA ASP A 292 -4.85 -12.93 29.16
C ASP A 292 -3.36 -12.75 29.51
N ASN A 293 -2.46 -13.09 28.57
CA ASN A 293 -1.00 -12.97 28.71
C ASN A 293 -0.40 -11.98 27.68
N ILE A 294 -1.22 -11.21 26.97
CA ILE A 294 -0.76 -10.21 25.99
C ILE A 294 -1.01 -8.83 26.58
N HIS A 295 0.06 -8.19 27.06
CA HIS A 295 0.00 -6.87 27.68
C HIS A 295 1.12 -5.96 27.17
N PRO A 296 0.84 -4.66 26.92
CA PRO A 296 1.89 -3.68 26.65
C PRO A 296 2.94 -3.66 27.76
N GLY A 297 4.21 -3.51 27.40
CA GLY A 297 5.34 -3.53 28.32
C GLY A 297 5.76 -4.92 28.82
N GLN A 298 5.12 -6.00 28.37
CA GLN A 298 5.50 -7.38 28.66
C GLN A 298 5.98 -8.09 27.40
N GLN A 299 6.65 -9.24 27.54
CA GLN A 299 7.02 -10.05 26.39
C GLN A 299 5.83 -10.84 25.87
N LEU A 300 5.77 -11.04 24.56
CA LEU A 300 4.78 -11.92 23.95
C LEU A 300 5.01 -13.39 24.37
N PRO A 301 3.94 -14.17 24.56
CA PRO A 301 4.04 -15.61 24.72
C PRO A 301 4.79 -16.22 23.51
N PRO A 302 5.82 -17.07 23.70
CA PRO A 302 6.72 -17.48 22.61
C PRO A 302 6.02 -18.09 21.39
N LYS A 303 4.95 -18.87 21.60
CA LYS A 303 4.18 -19.47 20.50
C LYS A 303 3.35 -18.44 19.73
N TYR A 304 2.84 -17.42 20.42
CA TYR A 304 2.11 -16.33 19.78
C TYR A 304 3.07 -15.42 19.01
N GLU A 305 4.22 -15.10 19.61
CA GLU A 305 5.31 -14.36 18.95
C GLU A 305 5.73 -15.05 17.64
N GLN A 306 5.96 -16.37 17.68
CA GLN A 306 6.35 -17.14 16.51
C GLN A 306 5.33 -17.06 15.35
N VAL A 307 4.03 -17.29 15.61
CA VAL A 307 3.03 -17.26 14.53
C VAL A 307 2.82 -15.85 13.98
N LEU A 308 3.00 -14.81 14.81
CA LEU A 308 2.92 -13.43 14.37
C LEU A 308 4.11 -13.06 13.46
N GLN A 309 5.31 -13.52 13.81
CA GLN A 309 6.50 -13.40 12.95
C GLN A 309 6.33 -14.14 11.63
N GLU A 310 5.76 -15.35 11.64
CA GLU A 310 5.48 -16.11 10.42
C GLU A 310 4.52 -15.36 9.49
N LEU A 311 3.49 -14.71 10.04
CA LEU A 311 2.57 -13.87 9.27
C LEU A 311 3.28 -12.64 8.70
N GLU A 312 4.07 -11.94 9.50
CA GLU A 312 4.84 -10.76 9.07
C GLU A 312 5.77 -11.10 7.89
N LEU A 313 6.53 -12.18 8.04
CA LEU A 313 7.43 -12.71 7.02
C LEU A 313 6.70 -13.11 5.73
N LEU A 314 5.54 -13.76 5.85
CA LEU A 314 4.70 -14.10 4.70
C LEU A 314 4.27 -12.83 3.97
N LEU A 315 3.73 -11.83 4.68
CA LEU A 315 3.26 -10.58 4.10
C LEU A 315 4.40 -9.81 3.42
N GLU A 316 5.57 -9.71 4.05
CA GLU A 316 6.76 -9.07 3.46
C GLU A 316 7.18 -9.78 2.17
N SER A 317 7.21 -11.12 2.19
CA SER A 317 7.57 -11.92 1.01
C SER A 317 6.56 -11.73 -0.13
N GLN A 318 5.27 -11.69 0.18
CA GLN A 318 4.24 -11.46 -0.83
C GLN A 318 4.34 -10.03 -1.40
N LEU A 319 4.65 -9.02 -0.58
CA LEU A 319 4.87 -7.65 -1.04
C LEU A 319 6.00 -7.57 -2.07
N ARG A 320 7.13 -8.24 -1.79
CA ARG A 320 8.25 -8.34 -2.75
C ARG A 320 7.86 -9.04 -4.03
N ASN A 321 7.17 -10.16 -3.93
CA ASN A 321 6.73 -10.94 -5.09
C ASN A 321 5.75 -10.18 -5.97
N TRP A 322 4.89 -9.35 -5.37
CA TRP A 322 3.89 -8.56 -6.09
C TRP A 322 4.43 -7.25 -6.62
N ALA A 323 5.42 -6.65 -5.96
CA ALA A 323 6.10 -5.46 -6.45
C ALA A 323 6.87 -5.77 -7.74
N ARG A 324 7.68 -6.84 -7.74
CA ARG A 324 8.61 -7.21 -8.82
C ARG A 324 8.05 -7.17 -10.27
N PRO A 325 6.84 -7.70 -10.57
CA PRO A 325 6.31 -7.65 -11.93
C PRO A 325 5.63 -6.32 -12.31
N LEU A 326 5.44 -5.37 -11.38
CA LEU A 326 4.71 -4.13 -11.67
C LEU A 326 5.39 -3.22 -12.70
N PRO A 327 6.71 -2.99 -12.66
CA PRO A 327 7.38 -2.17 -13.68
C PRO A 327 7.24 -2.77 -15.08
N GLU A 328 7.38 -4.09 -15.19
CA GLU A 328 7.17 -4.81 -16.43
C GLU A 328 5.72 -4.71 -16.89
N LEU A 329 4.77 -4.94 -15.99
CA LEU A 329 3.34 -4.79 -16.28
C LEU A 329 3.02 -3.39 -16.80
N LEU A 330 3.57 -2.32 -16.21
CA LEU A 330 3.38 -0.95 -16.69
C LEU A 330 3.92 -0.75 -18.10
N ALA A 331 5.10 -1.28 -18.41
CA ALA A 331 5.72 -1.14 -19.72
C ALA A 331 4.82 -1.66 -20.84
N TRP A 332 4.11 -2.75 -20.59
CA TRP A 332 3.24 -3.39 -21.58
C TRP A 332 1.87 -2.73 -21.74
N ARG A 333 1.57 -1.66 -21.01
CA ARG A 333 0.22 -1.07 -20.98
C ARG A 333 0.15 0.10 -21.95
N PRO A 334 -0.91 0.22 -22.78
CA PRO A 334 -1.01 1.26 -23.80
C PRO A 334 -0.84 2.68 -23.24
N GLY A 335 -1.27 2.91 -22.00
CA GLY A 335 -1.20 4.22 -21.33
C GLY A 335 0.20 4.63 -20.84
N PHE A 336 1.18 3.72 -20.86
CA PHE A 336 2.51 3.94 -20.27
C PHE A 336 3.68 3.42 -21.11
N LYS A 337 3.44 2.65 -22.18
CA LYS A 337 4.49 2.06 -23.02
C LYS A 337 5.55 3.06 -23.51
N ASP A 338 5.17 4.31 -23.77
CA ASP A 338 6.06 5.33 -24.33
C ASP A 338 7.15 5.79 -23.34
N TYR A 339 7.02 5.44 -22.05
CA TYR A 339 8.04 5.68 -21.03
C TYR A 339 9.18 4.67 -21.05
N PHE A 340 9.01 3.56 -21.76
CA PHE A 340 9.92 2.43 -21.73
C PHE A 340 10.57 2.23 -23.10
N LYS A 341 11.84 1.84 -23.07
CA LYS A 341 12.55 1.34 -24.24
C LYS A 341 12.59 -0.18 -24.19
N PHE A 342 12.30 -0.81 -25.32
CA PHE A 342 12.32 -2.25 -25.46
C PHE A 342 13.53 -2.65 -26.29
N ASP A 343 14.33 -3.56 -25.75
CA ASP A 343 15.38 -4.24 -26.49
C ASP A 343 14.76 -5.45 -27.20
N HIS A 344 14.97 -5.50 -28.51
CA HIS A 344 14.53 -6.58 -29.39
C HIS A 344 15.73 -7.36 -29.97
N SER A 345 16.91 -7.24 -29.34
CA SER A 345 18.13 -7.91 -29.76
C SER A 345 18.01 -9.44 -29.68
N ASP A 346 17.21 -9.96 -28.75
CA ASP A 346 16.81 -11.36 -28.69
C ASP A 346 15.40 -11.53 -29.31
N PRO A 347 15.25 -12.31 -30.40
CA PRO A 347 13.94 -12.59 -30.98
C PRO A 347 13.00 -13.38 -30.06
N ASP A 348 13.53 -14.04 -29.01
CA ASP A 348 12.77 -14.82 -28.03
C ASP A 348 12.54 -14.07 -26.70
N GLN A 349 13.14 -12.89 -26.51
CA GLN A 349 13.02 -12.08 -25.29
C GLN A 349 12.95 -10.58 -25.58
N VAL A 350 11.93 -9.91 -25.05
CA VAL A 350 11.91 -8.45 -25.02
C VAL A 350 12.35 -8.00 -23.63
N SER A 351 13.45 -7.26 -23.56
CA SER A 351 13.94 -6.69 -22.29
C SER A 351 13.66 -5.19 -22.23
N ILE A 352 13.52 -4.63 -21.02
CA ILE A 352 13.23 -3.20 -20.82
C ILE A 352 14.57 -2.47 -20.59
N GLU A 353 14.99 -1.64 -21.54
CA GLU A 353 16.28 -0.92 -21.49
C GLU A 353 16.29 0.24 -20.49
N GLY A 354 15.12 0.71 -20.04
CA GLY A 354 14.98 1.71 -18.99
C GLY A 354 13.91 2.77 -19.26
N ILE A 355 13.82 3.74 -18.33
CA ILE A 355 12.83 4.83 -18.35
C ILE A 355 13.41 6.06 -19.03
N VAL A 356 12.63 6.68 -19.91
CA VAL A 356 12.98 7.94 -20.58
C VAL A 356 12.81 9.12 -19.60
N ASP A 357 13.91 9.80 -19.28
CA ASP A 357 14.01 11.10 -18.58
C ASP A 357 13.33 11.21 -17.19
N VAL A 358 14.05 10.77 -16.15
CA VAL A 358 13.62 10.76 -14.74
C VAL A 358 13.45 12.16 -14.10
N PRO A 359 14.25 13.20 -14.42
CA PRO A 359 14.08 14.53 -13.82
C PRO A 359 12.77 15.20 -14.24
N ASN A 360 11.88 15.43 -13.27
CA ASN A 360 10.56 16.11 -13.38
C ASN A 360 9.35 15.24 -13.76
N LEU A 361 9.46 13.89 -13.74
CA LEU A 361 8.31 12.99 -13.96
C LEU A 361 7.10 13.37 -13.09
N MET A 362 7.30 13.68 -11.82
CA MET A 362 6.22 14.10 -10.91
C MET A 362 5.41 15.30 -11.44
N ARG A 363 6.03 16.23 -12.18
CA ARG A 363 5.34 17.42 -12.74
C ARG A 363 4.75 17.16 -14.12
N GLN A 364 5.42 16.36 -14.94
CA GLN A 364 5.01 16.11 -16.32
C GLN A 364 3.90 15.06 -16.38
N ASP A 365 4.05 13.98 -15.61
CA ASP A 365 3.10 12.88 -15.52
C ASP A 365 3.05 12.32 -14.09
N PRO A 366 2.24 12.95 -13.21
CA PRO A 366 2.08 12.50 -11.83
C PRO A 366 1.59 11.05 -11.72
N LEU A 367 0.77 10.58 -12.66
CA LEU A 367 0.21 9.23 -12.66
C LEU A 367 1.29 8.19 -12.93
N PHE A 368 2.09 8.38 -13.99
CA PHE A 368 3.20 7.47 -14.26
C PHE A 368 4.23 7.50 -13.12
N TYR A 369 4.58 8.71 -12.64
CA TYR A 369 5.50 8.86 -11.52
C TYR A 369 5.08 8.03 -10.30
N ILE A 370 3.82 8.14 -9.86
CA ILE A 370 3.38 7.44 -8.65
C ILE A 370 3.33 5.92 -8.84
N LEU A 371 2.86 5.45 -10.00
CA LEU A 371 2.80 4.01 -10.31
C LEU A 371 4.19 3.40 -10.39
N HIS A 372 5.16 4.14 -10.92
CA HIS A 372 6.55 3.71 -11.01
C HIS A 372 7.24 3.60 -9.65
N ILE A 373 7.00 4.55 -8.73
CA ILE A 373 7.68 4.56 -7.43
C ILE A 373 7.01 3.67 -6.37
N LEU A 374 5.73 3.32 -6.53
CA LEU A 374 4.99 2.46 -5.58
C LEU A 374 5.71 1.14 -5.22
N PRO A 375 6.33 0.38 -6.16
CA PRO A 375 7.05 -0.85 -5.83
C PRO A 375 8.47 -0.67 -5.25
N GLU A 376 9.03 0.55 -5.21
CA GLU A 376 10.46 0.79 -4.88
C GLU A 376 10.92 0.16 -3.54
N ASP A 377 10.03 0.12 -2.54
CA ASP A 377 10.35 -0.28 -1.16
C ASP A 377 10.81 -1.74 -1.07
N PHE A 378 10.35 -2.56 -2.01
CA PHE A 378 10.56 -4.00 -2.00
C PHE A 378 11.42 -4.50 -3.17
N GLU A 379 11.72 -3.62 -4.14
CA GLU A 379 12.63 -3.90 -5.27
C GLU A 379 14.05 -3.37 -5.06
N CYS A 380 14.22 -2.25 -4.37
CA CYS A 380 15.53 -1.60 -4.22
C CYS A 380 16.15 -1.86 -2.84
N LYS A 381 17.46 -2.16 -2.78
CA LYS A 381 18.26 -2.16 -1.53
C LYS A 381 18.45 -0.76 -0.91
N LYS A 382 17.73 0.25 -1.40
CA LYS A 382 17.84 1.64 -0.98
C LYS A 382 16.67 1.97 -0.06
N PRO A 383 16.87 2.82 0.98
CA PRO A 383 15.77 3.29 1.79
C PRO A 383 14.72 3.98 0.90
N PRO A 384 13.43 3.78 1.23
CA PRO A 384 12.31 4.19 0.39
C PRO A 384 12.31 5.70 0.13
N SER A 385 11.82 6.10 -1.04
CA SER A 385 11.72 7.50 -1.43
C SER A 385 10.82 8.31 -0.50
N TYR A 386 9.77 7.71 0.08
CA TYR A 386 8.94 8.15 1.23
C TYR A 386 7.86 7.11 1.57
N ASP A 387 7.12 7.22 2.69
CA ASP A 387 6.23 6.12 3.13
C ASP A 387 5.15 5.74 2.10
N MET A 388 4.90 4.43 1.95
CA MET A 388 4.00 3.91 0.91
C MET A 388 2.54 4.36 1.10
N ILE A 389 2.11 4.61 2.34
CA ILE A 389 0.78 5.16 2.63
C ILE A 389 0.61 6.53 1.97
N SER A 390 1.62 7.40 2.10
CA SER A 390 1.61 8.72 1.44
C SER A 390 1.64 8.60 -0.08
N ARG A 391 2.27 7.56 -0.65
CA ARG A 391 2.23 7.27 -2.10
C ARG A 391 0.82 6.91 -2.56
N TRP A 392 0.14 6.02 -1.82
CA TRP A 392 -1.25 5.66 -2.11
C TRP A 392 -2.21 6.85 -2.00
N ALA A 393 -2.06 7.66 -0.96
CA ALA A 393 -2.84 8.88 -0.80
C ALA A 393 -2.64 9.85 -1.96
N PHE A 394 -1.41 9.93 -2.51
CA PHE A 394 -1.12 10.74 -3.69
C PHE A 394 -1.80 10.20 -4.94
N LEU A 395 -1.71 8.90 -5.21
CA LEU A 395 -2.41 8.27 -6.33
C LEU A 395 -3.92 8.54 -6.26
N GLU A 396 -4.52 8.38 -5.09
CA GLU A 396 -5.95 8.55 -4.90
C GLU A 396 -6.41 10.00 -5.15
N ASP A 397 -5.69 10.99 -4.59
CA ASP A 397 -5.97 12.41 -4.81
C ASP A 397 -5.78 12.82 -6.28
N HIS A 398 -4.78 12.24 -6.96
CA HIS A 398 -4.58 12.43 -8.40
C HIS A 398 -5.75 11.88 -9.20
N LEU A 399 -6.14 10.62 -8.98
CA LEU A 399 -7.29 10.00 -9.67
C LEU A 399 -8.60 10.76 -9.41
N ALA A 400 -8.77 11.32 -8.21
CA ALA A 400 -9.95 12.11 -7.86
C ALA A 400 -10.00 13.51 -8.51
N SER A 401 -8.89 14.00 -9.06
CA SER A 401 -8.78 15.35 -9.63
C SER A 401 -8.38 15.39 -11.10
N THR A 402 -7.91 14.27 -11.65
CA THR A 402 -7.47 14.16 -13.03
C THR A 402 -8.63 14.06 -14.03
N THR A 403 -8.30 14.15 -15.32
CA THR A 403 -9.27 14.01 -16.41
C THR A 403 -9.66 12.56 -16.62
N PRO A 404 -10.89 12.26 -17.12
CA PRO A 404 -11.27 10.88 -17.47
C PRO A 404 -10.30 10.21 -18.45
N LYS A 405 -9.70 10.98 -19.36
CA LYS A 405 -8.70 10.47 -20.31
C LYS A 405 -7.43 9.98 -19.62
N ASP A 406 -6.94 10.73 -18.63
CA ASP A 406 -5.73 10.36 -17.88
C ASP A 406 -6.03 9.20 -16.93
N ALA A 407 -7.18 9.20 -16.24
CA ALA A 407 -7.62 8.08 -15.41
C ALA A 407 -7.78 6.78 -16.22
N ALA A 408 -8.25 6.87 -17.48
CA ALA A 408 -8.41 5.71 -18.37
C ALA A 408 -7.10 5.04 -18.80
N ARG A 409 -5.93 5.64 -18.50
CA ARG A 409 -4.62 4.99 -18.71
C ARG A 409 -4.41 3.83 -17.73
N LEU A 410 -5.09 3.86 -16.58
CA LEU A 410 -5.13 2.77 -15.62
C LEU A 410 -6.23 1.78 -16.06
N ASP A 411 -5.85 0.76 -16.81
CA ASP A 411 -6.78 -0.29 -17.22
C ASP A 411 -7.21 -1.19 -16.04
N ALA A 412 -8.19 -2.06 -16.28
CA ALA A 412 -8.72 -2.95 -15.24
C ALA A 412 -7.63 -3.85 -14.62
N LYS A 413 -6.65 -4.30 -15.42
CA LYS A 413 -5.59 -5.21 -14.93
C LYS A 413 -4.62 -4.48 -14.01
N LEU A 414 -4.23 -3.26 -14.37
CA LEU A 414 -3.42 -2.40 -13.49
C LEU A 414 -4.20 -2.08 -12.21
N TYR A 415 -5.47 -1.69 -12.33
CA TYR A 415 -6.30 -1.38 -11.18
C TYR A 415 -6.37 -2.55 -10.21
N ASP A 416 -6.65 -3.76 -10.71
CA ASP A 416 -6.72 -4.98 -9.89
C ASP A 416 -5.39 -5.24 -9.19
N ARG A 417 -4.26 -5.20 -9.92
CA ARG A 417 -2.92 -5.46 -9.35
C ARG A 417 -2.51 -4.46 -8.28
N TYR A 418 -2.73 -3.16 -8.50
CA TYR A 418 -2.42 -2.14 -7.50
C TYR A 418 -3.40 -2.19 -6.32
N SER A 419 -4.67 -2.53 -6.53
CA SER A 419 -5.67 -2.71 -5.46
C SER A 419 -5.32 -3.88 -4.53
N ASP A 420 -4.82 -4.96 -5.12
CA ASP A 420 -4.27 -6.12 -4.43
C ASP A 420 -3.02 -5.71 -3.63
N TYR A 421 -2.05 -5.04 -4.26
CA TYR A 421 -0.82 -4.57 -3.61
C TYR A 421 -1.09 -3.61 -2.45
N ALA A 422 -2.07 -2.70 -2.59
CA ALA A 422 -2.50 -1.80 -1.53
C ALA A 422 -3.09 -2.55 -0.33
N ALA A 423 -3.95 -3.55 -0.59
CA ALA A 423 -4.56 -4.35 0.47
C ALA A 423 -3.52 -5.18 1.24
N LEU A 424 -2.54 -5.75 0.52
CA LEU A 424 -1.46 -6.50 1.13
C LEU A 424 -0.60 -5.63 2.05
N HIS A 425 -0.28 -4.40 1.62
CA HIS A 425 0.49 -3.49 2.46
C HIS A 425 -0.31 -2.94 3.64
N GLU A 426 -1.62 -2.76 3.48
CA GLU A 426 -2.48 -2.43 4.62
C GLU A 426 -2.40 -3.52 5.69
N LEU A 427 -2.51 -4.80 5.32
CA LEU A 427 -2.33 -5.92 6.26
C LEU A 427 -0.95 -5.89 6.92
N TYR A 428 0.11 -5.75 6.13
CA TYR A 428 1.49 -5.66 6.63
C TYR A 428 1.68 -4.51 7.63
N SER A 429 1.18 -3.32 7.28
CA SER A 429 1.26 -2.12 8.13
C SER A 429 0.52 -2.32 9.45
N LEU A 430 -0.65 -2.97 9.43
CA LEU A 430 -1.41 -3.25 10.64
C LEU A 430 -0.70 -4.25 11.55
N VAL A 431 -0.05 -5.30 11.01
CA VAL A 431 0.78 -6.23 11.79
C VAL A 431 1.92 -5.47 12.51
N HIS A 432 2.55 -4.50 11.84
CA HIS A 432 3.60 -3.65 12.40
C HIS A 432 3.09 -2.68 13.49
N LEU A 433 1.77 -2.60 13.69
CA LEU A 433 1.16 -1.84 14.79
C LEU A 433 0.85 -2.72 16.01
N HIS A 434 1.18 -4.02 15.97
CA HIS A 434 1.03 -4.88 17.13
C HIS A 434 1.91 -4.40 18.29
N ARG A 435 1.32 -4.33 19.49
CA ARG A 435 2.03 -3.99 20.74
C ARG A 435 1.79 -5.09 21.78
N PRO A 436 2.84 -5.70 22.35
CA PRO A 436 4.27 -5.55 22.03
C PRO A 436 4.61 -6.00 20.60
N MET A 437 5.58 -5.37 19.94
CA MET A 437 6.03 -5.81 18.61
C MET A 437 6.76 -7.17 18.74
N PRO A 438 6.55 -8.14 17.84
CA PRO A 438 7.35 -9.35 17.83
C PRO A 438 8.82 -9.00 17.59
N LYS A 439 9.76 -9.84 18.07
CA LYS A 439 11.16 -9.66 17.66
C LYS A 439 11.24 -9.70 16.13
N LEU A 440 11.93 -8.73 15.54
CA LEU A 440 12.30 -8.80 14.14
C LEU A 440 13.12 -10.09 13.92
N LEU A 441 12.58 -10.99 13.11
CA LEU A 441 13.45 -11.88 12.35
C LEU A 441 14.15 -10.97 11.34
N GLN A 442 15.48 -11.02 11.29
CA GLN A 442 16.17 -10.48 10.12
C GLN A 442 15.52 -11.21 8.92
N GLY A 443 15.10 -10.47 7.88
CA GLY A 443 14.25 -11.02 6.80
C GLY A 443 14.78 -12.35 6.25
N LEU A 444 13.94 -13.21 5.66
CA LEU A 444 14.27 -14.64 5.51
C LEU A 444 15.60 -14.94 4.78
N GLU A 445 16.16 -14.01 4.00
CA GLU A 445 17.51 -14.11 3.41
C GLU A 445 18.65 -14.30 4.43
N SER A 446 18.38 -13.96 5.70
CA SER A 446 19.32 -14.07 6.81
C SER A 446 19.07 -15.26 7.72
N LEU A 447 17.97 -16.01 7.50
CA LEU A 447 17.64 -17.21 8.26
C LEU A 447 18.36 -18.41 7.66
N SER A 448 18.96 -19.23 8.53
CA SER A 448 19.54 -20.52 8.15
C SER A 448 18.44 -21.51 7.71
N ALA A 449 18.82 -22.52 6.93
CA ALA A 449 17.91 -23.60 6.54
C ALA A 449 17.29 -24.32 7.76
N GLU A 450 18.01 -24.39 8.88
CA GLU A 450 17.52 -24.96 10.12
C GLU A 450 16.45 -24.07 10.78
N GLU A 451 16.63 -22.74 10.78
CA GLU A 451 15.63 -21.78 11.26
C GLU A 451 14.38 -21.80 10.37
N ILE A 452 14.56 -21.87 9.05
CA ILE A 452 13.46 -22.00 8.08
C ILE A 452 12.67 -23.30 8.32
N SER A 453 13.34 -24.40 8.66
CA SER A 453 12.69 -25.70 8.94
C SER A 453 11.89 -25.73 10.26
N LYS A 454 12.18 -24.79 11.18
CA LYS A 454 11.50 -24.64 12.48
C LYS A 454 10.29 -23.71 12.41
N LEU A 455 10.26 -22.82 11.43
CA LEU A 455 9.07 -22.07 11.07
C LEU A 455 8.02 -23.07 10.54
N GLY A 456 6.73 -22.85 10.83
CA GLY A 456 5.63 -23.75 10.47
C GLY A 456 5.46 -23.94 8.96
N ARG A 457 4.40 -24.65 8.55
CA ARG A 457 4.09 -24.92 7.12
C ARG A 457 4.32 -23.71 6.16
N PRO A 458 4.00 -22.44 6.51
CA PRO A 458 4.23 -21.27 5.65
C PRO A 458 5.67 -21.02 5.18
N SER A 459 6.71 -21.43 5.92
CA SER A 459 8.13 -21.17 5.58
C SER A 459 8.79 -22.26 4.73
N ILE A 460 8.33 -23.50 4.85
CA ILE A 460 8.67 -24.60 3.94
C ILE A 460 8.27 -24.21 2.50
N PHE A 461 7.20 -23.40 2.38
CA PHE A 461 6.80 -22.85 1.12
C PHE A 461 7.80 -21.83 0.58
N ARG A 462 8.57 -21.01 1.35
CA ARG A 462 9.56 -20.10 0.74
C ARG A 462 10.66 -20.84 -0.03
N HIS A 463 11.22 -21.93 0.50
CA HIS A 463 12.26 -22.67 -0.22
C HIS A 463 11.73 -23.37 -1.48
N GLN A 464 10.45 -23.76 -1.47
CA GLN A 464 9.76 -24.22 -2.68
C GLN A 464 9.37 -23.06 -3.60
N ILE A 465 8.98 -21.90 -3.08
CA ILE A 465 8.47 -20.73 -3.82
C ILE A 465 9.59 -19.92 -4.43
N GLU A 466 10.74 -19.71 -3.79
CA GLU A 466 11.90 -19.08 -4.43
C GLU A 466 12.45 -19.98 -5.53
N LYS A 467 12.46 -21.30 -5.33
CA LYS A 467 12.87 -22.25 -6.36
C LYS A 467 11.84 -22.33 -7.50
N ILE A 468 10.55 -22.37 -7.19
CA ILE A 468 9.45 -22.32 -8.16
C ILE A 468 9.47 -20.98 -8.87
N LEU A 469 9.68 -19.84 -8.23
CA LEU A 469 9.71 -18.51 -8.87
C LEU A 469 11.01 -18.23 -9.63
N GLU A 470 12.16 -18.76 -9.23
CA GLU A 470 13.38 -18.73 -10.05
C GLU A 470 13.25 -19.65 -11.28
N GLU A 471 12.49 -20.75 -11.15
CA GLU A 471 12.12 -21.67 -12.25
C GLU A 471 10.86 -21.18 -13.04
N GLU A 472 9.99 -20.31 -12.50
CA GLU A 472 8.71 -19.80 -13.07
C GLU A 472 8.81 -18.34 -13.55
N TYR A 473 9.79 -17.54 -13.11
CA TYR A 473 10.24 -16.40 -13.93
C TYR A 473 10.95 -16.90 -15.20
N ARG A 474 11.32 -18.19 -15.22
CA ARG A 474 11.55 -18.99 -16.43
C ARG A 474 10.32 -19.83 -16.77
N LEU A 475 9.10 -19.35 -16.52
CA LEU A 475 7.88 -20.00 -17.03
C LEU A 475 8.15 -20.20 -18.52
N PRO A 476 8.20 -21.45 -19.00
CA PRO A 476 8.45 -21.69 -20.40
C PRO A 476 7.35 -20.94 -21.10
N HIS A 477 7.71 -20.10 -22.07
CA HIS A 477 6.83 -19.60 -23.12
C HIS A 477 5.96 -20.75 -23.59
N ASP A 478 4.81 -20.97 -22.92
CA ASP A 478 4.17 -22.28 -22.90
C ASP A 478 3.44 -22.43 -24.20
N HIS A 479 4.18 -22.90 -25.19
CA HIS A 479 3.75 -22.94 -26.55
C HIS A 479 2.49 -23.82 -26.67
N GLU A 480 2.33 -24.85 -25.84
CA GLU A 480 1.11 -25.66 -25.82
C GLU A 480 -0.08 -24.83 -25.31
N ALA A 481 0.05 -24.20 -24.14
CA ALA A 481 -1.04 -23.40 -23.57
C ALA A 481 -1.39 -22.18 -24.44
N SER A 482 -0.40 -21.49 -25.01
CA SER A 482 -0.61 -20.31 -25.85
C SER A 482 -1.28 -20.67 -27.17
N GLN A 483 -0.92 -21.81 -27.79
CA GLN A 483 -1.59 -22.31 -29.00
C GLN A 483 -3.04 -22.71 -28.73
N VAL A 484 -3.33 -23.33 -27.58
CA VAL A 484 -4.72 -23.63 -27.20
C VAL A 484 -5.51 -22.35 -26.92
N LEU A 485 -4.90 -21.36 -26.26
CA LEU A 485 -5.51 -20.06 -26.01
C LEU A 485 -5.80 -19.31 -27.32
N LEU A 486 -4.89 -19.36 -28.29
CA LEU A 486 -5.08 -18.80 -29.63
C LEU A 486 -6.22 -19.48 -30.39
N ARG A 487 -6.33 -20.82 -30.29
CA ARG A 487 -7.47 -21.54 -30.88
C ARG A 487 -8.78 -21.14 -30.21
N PHE A 488 -8.78 -20.99 -28.89
CA PHE A 488 -9.93 -20.52 -28.13
C PHE A 488 -10.39 -19.14 -28.58
N THR A 489 -9.49 -18.16 -28.69
CA THR A 489 -9.86 -16.80 -29.14
C THR A 489 -10.44 -16.79 -30.55
N LYS A 490 -9.86 -17.55 -31.48
CA LYS A 490 -10.36 -17.70 -32.85
C LYS A 490 -11.77 -18.28 -32.95
N THR A 491 -12.23 -19.07 -31.98
CA THR A 491 -13.61 -19.57 -32.02
C THR A 491 -14.61 -18.40 -32.07
N PHE A 492 -14.35 -17.33 -31.32
CA PHE A 492 -15.29 -16.20 -31.19
C PHE A 492 -15.33 -15.24 -32.37
N ASP A 493 -14.39 -15.35 -33.32
CA ASP A 493 -14.39 -14.55 -34.54
C ASP A 493 -15.36 -15.13 -35.59
N THR A 494 -15.93 -16.30 -35.31
CA THR A 494 -16.91 -16.95 -36.17
C THR A 494 -18.33 -16.64 -35.71
N HIS A 495 -19.17 -16.14 -36.62
CA HIS A 495 -20.61 -15.97 -36.38
C HIS A 495 -21.38 -17.16 -36.99
N PRO A 496 -21.89 -18.10 -36.18
CA PRO A 496 -22.54 -19.29 -36.72
C PRO A 496 -23.87 -18.93 -37.42
N ALA A 497 -24.05 -19.43 -38.64
CA ALA A 497 -25.16 -19.06 -39.51
C ALA A 497 -26.51 -19.72 -39.15
N ASN A 498 -26.51 -20.83 -38.40
CA ASN A 498 -27.71 -21.58 -37.99
C ASN A 498 -27.59 -22.16 -36.57
N GLU A 499 -28.67 -22.70 -36.02
CA GLU A 499 -28.72 -23.21 -34.63
C GLU A 499 -27.79 -24.40 -34.38
N GLN A 500 -27.64 -25.30 -35.34
CA GLN A 500 -26.73 -26.44 -35.22
C GLN A 500 -25.26 -25.97 -35.16
N ALA A 501 -24.89 -25.01 -36.01
CA ALA A 501 -23.58 -24.38 -35.98
C ALA A 501 -23.34 -23.59 -34.68
N LYS A 502 -24.38 -23.03 -34.05
CA LYS A 502 -24.26 -22.38 -32.72
C LYS A 502 -23.93 -23.40 -31.62
N LEU A 503 -24.56 -24.58 -31.66
CA LEU A 503 -24.29 -25.67 -30.71
C LEU A 503 -22.87 -26.23 -30.90
N GLU A 504 -22.48 -26.54 -32.14
CA GLU A 504 -21.13 -27.02 -32.46
C GLU A 504 -20.05 -25.99 -32.09
N HIS A 505 -20.31 -24.71 -32.33
CA HIS A 505 -19.45 -23.61 -31.93
C HIS A 505 -19.29 -23.55 -30.40
N PHE A 506 -20.39 -23.66 -29.66
CA PHE A 506 -20.37 -23.65 -28.20
C PHE A 506 -19.59 -24.83 -27.61
N ASP A 507 -19.79 -26.04 -28.15
CA ASP A 507 -19.05 -27.24 -27.72
C ASP A 507 -17.55 -27.14 -28.02
N SER A 508 -17.20 -26.59 -29.18
CA SER A 508 -15.80 -26.33 -29.56
C SER A 508 -15.13 -25.33 -28.61
N THR A 509 -15.79 -24.22 -28.30
CA THR A 509 -15.29 -23.21 -27.35
C THR A 509 -15.11 -23.80 -25.95
N ARG A 510 -16.06 -24.58 -25.45
CA ARG A 510 -15.94 -25.28 -24.16
C ARG A 510 -14.82 -26.31 -24.15
N SER A 511 -14.68 -27.08 -25.23
CA SER A 511 -13.59 -28.06 -25.38
C SER A 511 -12.22 -27.39 -25.37
N ALA A 512 -12.04 -26.28 -26.09
CA ALA A 512 -10.81 -25.51 -26.11
C ALA A 512 -10.47 -24.93 -24.72
N MET A 513 -11.45 -24.35 -24.02
CA MET A 513 -11.27 -23.87 -22.65
C MET A 513 -10.93 -25.00 -21.67
N SER A 514 -11.62 -26.14 -21.76
CA SER A 514 -11.34 -27.31 -20.92
C SER A 514 -9.93 -27.85 -21.16
N ASN A 515 -9.49 -27.90 -22.42
CA ASN A 515 -8.14 -28.32 -22.77
C ASN A 515 -7.08 -27.36 -22.22
N PHE A 516 -7.30 -26.04 -22.36
CA PHE A 516 -6.45 -25.01 -21.77
C PHE A 516 -6.28 -25.25 -20.26
N TRP A 517 -7.38 -25.36 -19.51
CA TRP A 517 -7.30 -25.61 -18.06
C TRP A 517 -6.73 -26.99 -17.70
N SER A 518 -6.86 -27.99 -18.57
CA SER A 518 -6.18 -29.28 -18.39
C SER A 518 -4.67 -29.16 -18.56
N ILE A 519 -4.17 -28.28 -19.43
CA ILE A 519 -2.74 -27.97 -19.54
C ILE A 519 -2.28 -27.25 -18.26
N MET A 520 -2.99 -26.19 -17.87
CA MET A 520 -2.66 -25.39 -16.68
C MET A 520 -2.60 -26.24 -15.40
N ARG A 521 -3.48 -27.24 -15.25
CA ARG A 521 -3.49 -28.16 -14.09
C ARG A 521 -2.37 -29.18 -14.08
N ARG A 522 -1.89 -29.65 -15.24
CA ARG A 522 -0.80 -30.63 -15.35
C ARG A 522 0.55 -30.08 -14.89
N LYS A 523 0.67 -28.75 -14.82
CA LYS A 523 1.91 -28.03 -14.51
C LYS A 523 1.97 -27.49 -13.08
N ARG A 524 0.91 -27.69 -12.29
CA ARG A 524 0.96 -27.56 -10.82
C ARG A 524 1.51 -28.84 -10.23
#